data_AF-A0A1K0IRH7-F1
#
_entry.id   AF-A0A1K0IRH7-F1
#
_cell.length_a   1.000
_cell.length_b   1.000
_cell.length_c   1.000
_cell.angle_alpha   90.00
_cell.angle_beta   90.00
_cell.angle_gamma   90.00
#
_symmetry.space_group_name_H-M   'P 1'
#
loop_
_entity.id
_entity.type
_entity.pdbx_description
1 polymer ?
#
loop_
_entity_poly.entity_id
_entity_poly.type
_entity_poly.pdbx_seq_one_letter_code
_entity_poly.pdbx_strand_id
1 'polypeptide(L)'
;MLTAIIHIGGAVIALFVLTLAGLWVAAWEGERNAKKRRRDAAISLGISVEELESEAMAPRLVEFCSAKFSSELFRNRLSDLCGVVRLVWGWVGSIAQVIVLVVVVWNTFTDTVDNAVYAWSAVGIALFFWVSSVGFSLICYFITGRYPGEAKQARKALSAVLEERKVQRI
;
A
#
# COMPACT_ATOMS: atom_id res chain seq x y z
N MET A 1 -1.90 27.66 27.15
CA MET A 1 -2.89 26.55 27.05
C MET A 1 -3.59 26.54 25.70
N LEU A 2 -4.27 27.63 25.28
CA LEU A 2 -4.90 27.70 23.96
C LEU A 2 -3.92 27.43 22.80
N THR A 3 -2.72 28.00 22.87
CA THR A 3 -1.62 27.77 21.92
C THR A 3 -1.25 26.29 21.79
N ALA A 4 -1.06 25.59 22.92
CA ALA A 4 -0.77 24.15 22.90
C ALA A 4 -1.90 23.32 22.29
N ILE A 5 -3.17 23.64 22.60
CA ILE A 5 -4.33 22.96 22.02
C ILE A 5 -4.34 23.15 20.49
N ILE A 6 -4.05 24.35 20.01
CA ILE A 6 -4.01 24.65 18.57
C ILE A 6 -2.89 23.88 17.88
N HIS A 7 -1.67 23.84 18.43
CA HIS A 7 -0.56 23.14 17.78
C HIS A 7 -0.73 21.62 17.80
N ILE A 8 -1.09 21.04 18.95
CA ILE A 8 -1.27 19.59 19.08
C ILE A 8 -2.50 19.14 18.30
N GLY A 9 -3.64 19.81 18.51
CA GLY A 9 -4.88 19.54 17.78
C GLY A 9 -4.72 19.74 16.27
N GLY A 10 -4.06 20.82 15.85
CA GLY A 10 -3.75 21.09 14.46
C GLY A 10 -2.88 20.02 13.81
N ALA A 11 -1.84 19.55 14.50
CA ALA A 11 -0.99 18.46 14.01
C ALA A 11 -1.77 17.14 13.88
N VAL A 12 -2.60 16.78 14.86
CA VAL A 12 -3.44 15.57 14.81
C VAL A 12 -4.44 15.64 13.65
N ILE A 13 -5.11 16.79 13.47
CA ILE A 13 -6.02 17.00 12.33
C ILE A 13 -5.27 16.89 11.01
N ALA A 14 -4.09 17.49 10.89
CA ALA A 14 -3.27 17.42 9.68
C ALA A 14 -2.85 15.98 9.36
N LEU A 15 -2.43 15.20 10.37
CA LEU A 15 -2.14 13.77 10.21
C LEU A 15 -3.36 12.98 9.72
N PHE A 16 -4.52 13.23 10.33
CA PHE A 16 -5.77 12.58 9.92
C PHE A 16 -6.12 12.88 8.46
N VAL A 17 -6.04 14.15 8.05
CA VAL A 17 -6.26 14.57 6.66
C VAL A 17 -5.24 13.90 5.71
N LEU A 18 -3.96 13.85 6.10
CA LEU A 18 -2.92 13.20 5.30
C LEU A 18 -3.17 11.70 5.13
N THR A 19 -3.61 11.01 6.19
CA THR A 19 -4.00 9.60 6.12
C THR A 19 -5.18 9.40 5.16
N LEU A 20 -6.23 10.23 5.25
CA LEU A 20 -7.37 10.14 4.33
C LEU A 20 -6.97 10.38 2.88
N ALA A 21 -6.14 11.40 2.63
CA ALA A 21 -5.60 11.66 1.30
C ALA A 21 -4.77 10.47 0.79
N GLY A 22 -3.94 9.88 1.65
CA GLY A 22 -3.16 8.68 1.33
C GLY A 22 -4.05 7.47 0.98
N LEU A 23 -5.13 7.24 1.72
CA LEU A 23 -6.10 6.18 1.43
C LEU A 23 -6.82 6.41 0.10
N TRP A 24 -7.21 7.65 -0.18
CA TRP A 24 -7.85 8.01 -1.45
C TRP A 24 -6.92 7.78 -2.65
N VAL A 25 -5.66 8.22 -2.54
CA VAL A 25 -4.63 7.95 -3.56
C VAL A 25 -4.43 6.44 -3.74
N ALA A 26 -4.32 5.68 -2.65
CA ALA A 26 -4.16 4.23 -2.72
C ALA A 26 -5.36 3.53 -3.41
N ALA A 27 -6.58 3.99 -3.15
CA ALA A 27 -7.78 3.46 -3.80
C ALA A 27 -7.77 3.76 -5.31
N TRP A 28 -7.45 4.99 -5.68
CA TRP A 28 -7.31 5.40 -7.09
C TRP A 28 -6.22 4.63 -7.82
N GLU A 29 -5.04 4.46 -7.20
CA GLU A 29 -3.95 3.64 -7.74
C GLU A 29 -4.38 2.18 -7.92
N GLY A 30 -5.11 1.63 -6.94
CA GLY A 30 -5.66 0.28 -6.99
C GLY A 30 -6.57 0.06 -8.20
N GLU A 31 -7.51 0.97 -8.42
CA GLU A 31 -8.43 0.91 -9.56
C GLU A 31 -7.69 1.07 -10.90
N ARG A 32 -6.82 2.08 -11.01
CA ARG A 32 -6.00 2.32 -12.21
C ARG A 32 -5.14 1.10 -12.56
N ASN A 33 -4.47 0.51 -11.57
CA ASN A 33 -3.61 -0.65 -11.77
C ASN A 33 -4.42 -1.91 -12.10
N ALA A 34 -5.62 -2.07 -11.52
CA ALA A 34 -6.51 -3.17 -11.88
C ALA A 34 -6.95 -3.10 -13.35
N LYS A 35 -7.32 -1.91 -13.85
CA LYS A 35 -7.64 -1.69 -15.27
C LYS A 35 -6.45 -2.04 -16.17
N LYS A 36 -5.24 -1.60 -15.80
CA LYS A 36 -4.02 -1.94 -16.54
C LYS A 36 -3.77 -3.45 -16.57
N ARG A 37 -3.89 -4.15 -15.43
CA ARG A 37 -3.72 -5.61 -15.36
C ARG A 37 -4.70 -6.37 -16.26
N ARG A 38 -5.97 -5.96 -16.30
CA ARG A 38 -6.98 -6.57 -17.18
C ARG A 38 -6.59 -6.42 -18.66
N ARG A 39 -6.16 -5.22 -19.07
CA ARG A 39 -5.68 -4.98 -20.43
C ARG A 39 -4.44 -5.81 -20.77
N ASP A 40 -3.47 -5.86 -19.86
CA ASP A 40 -2.25 -6.65 -20.06
C ASP A 40 -2.58 -8.14 -20.20
N ALA A 41 -3.55 -8.65 -19.43
CA ALA A 41 -4.02 -10.03 -19.55
C ALA A 41 -4.74 -10.26 -20.90
N ALA A 42 -5.60 -9.33 -21.32
CA ALA A 42 -6.33 -9.42 -22.59
C ALA A 42 -5.38 -9.52 -23.78
N ILE A 43 -4.40 -8.61 -23.82
CA ILE A 43 -3.36 -8.59 -24.85
C ILE A 43 -2.55 -9.89 -24.83
N SER A 44 -2.15 -10.37 -23.64
CA SER A 44 -1.35 -11.59 -23.52
C SER A 44 -2.11 -12.85 -23.94
N LEU A 45 -3.44 -12.85 -23.79
CA LEU A 45 -4.31 -13.96 -24.16
C LEU A 45 -4.87 -13.86 -25.58
N GLY A 46 -4.66 -12.73 -26.27
CA GLY A 46 -5.14 -12.48 -27.62
C GLY A 46 -6.66 -12.28 -27.72
N ILE A 47 -7.27 -11.71 -26.68
CA ILE A 47 -8.73 -11.54 -26.54
C ILE A 47 -9.09 -10.10 -26.16
N SER A 48 -10.37 -9.75 -26.22
CA SER A 48 -10.89 -8.47 -25.71
C SER A 48 -10.97 -8.45 -24.17
N VAL A 49 -11.08 -7.27 -23.58
CA VAL A 49 -11.21 -7.12 -22.11
C VAL A 49 -12.57 -7.64 -21.64
N GLU A 50 -13.59 -7.50 -22.48
CA GLU A 50 -14.96 -7.94 -22.25
C GLU A 50 -15.04 -9.47 -22.22
N GLU A 51 -14.34 -10.15 -23.13
CA GLU A 51 -14.25 -11.62 -23.14
C GLU A 51 -13.55 -12.18 -21.89
N LEU A 52 -12.67 -11.39 -21.28
CA LEU A 52 -11.93 -11.75 -20.06
C LEU A 52 -12.83 -11.96 -18.85
N GLU A 53 -14.01 -11.33 -18.85
CA GLU A 53 -15.00 -11.42 -17.77
C GLU A 53 -15.96 -12.60 -17.94
N SER A 54 -15.86 -13.34 -19.04
CA SER A 54 -16.67 -14.54 -19.27
C SER A 54 -16.19 -15.71 -18.40
N GLU A 55 -17.14 -16.47 -17.82
CA GLU A 55 -16.81 -17.66 -17.01
C GLU A 55 -16.01 -18.72 -17.78
N ALA A 56 -16.22 -18.80 -19.09
CA ALA A 56 -15.50 -19.69 -20.00
C ALA A 56 -13.98 -19.40 -20.03
N MET A 57 -13.58 -18.15 -19.81
CA MET A 57 -12.18 -17.73 -19.85
C MET A 57 -11.47 -17.82 -18.50
N ALA A 58 -12.21 -18.04 -17.42
CA ALA A 58 -11.64 -18.12 -16.09
C ALA A 58 -10.55 -19.21 -15.91
N PRO A 59 -10.65 -20.43 -16.49
CA PRO A 59 -9.56 -21.40 -16.43
C PRO A 59 -8.27 -20.90 -17.10
N ARG A 60 -8.38 -20.29 -18.28
CA ARG A 60 -7.23 -19.73 -19.01
C ARG A 60 -6.62 -18.54 -18.26
N LEU A 61 -7.46 -17.72 -17.63
CA LEU A 61 -7.02 -16.60 -16.81
C LEU A 61 -6.28 -17.06 -15.55
N VAL A 62 -6.76 -18.14 -14.91
CA VAL A 62 -6.11 -18.79 -13.76
C VAL A 62 -4.72 -19.31 -14.16
N GLU A 63 -4.61 -19.99 -15.29
CA GLU A 63 -3.34 -20.50 -15.82
C GLU A 63 -2.37 -19.37 -16.16
N PHE A 64 -2.84 -18.32 -16.83
CA PHE A 64 -2.04 -17.13 -17.10
C PHE A 64 -1.53 -16.47 -15.82
N CYS A 65 -2.41 -16.27 -14.83
CA CYS A 65 -2.05 -15.65 -13.56
C CYS A 65 -1.08 -16.53 -12.75
N SER A 66 -1.25 -17.85 -12.75
CA SER A 66 -0.35 -18.78 -12.04
C SER A 66 1.06 -18.72 -12.63
N ALA A 67 1.19 -18.72 -13.97
CA ALA A 67 2.47 -18.59 -14.64
C ALA A 67 3.10 -17.21 -14.40
N LYS A 68 2.33 -16.13 -14.61
CA LYS A 68 2.82 -14.75 -14.45
C LYS A 68 3.24 -14.44 -13.01
N PHE A 69 2.50 -14.90 -12.01
CA PHE A 69 2.73 -14.58 -10.59
C PHE A 69 3.41 -15.70 -9.79
N SER A 70 3.93 -16.72 -10.48
CA SER A 70 4.66 -17.85 -9.88
C SER A 70 5.76 -17.41 -8.91
N SER A 71 5.91 -18.15 -7.80
CA SER A 71 6.98 -17.96 -6.83
C SER A 71 8.37 -18.33 -7.35
N GLU A 72 8.45 -19.10 -8.44
CA GLU A 72 9.71 -19.50 -9.05
C GLU A 72 10.42 -18.34 -9.75
N LEU A 73 9.67 -17.31 -10.16
CA LEU A 73 10.23 -16.15 -10.83
C LEU A 73 10.94 -15.24 -9.81
N PHE A 74 12.26 -15.06 -9.98
CA PHE A 74 13.07 -14.20 -9.11
C PHE A 74 12.51 -12.78 -8.96
N ARG A 75 12.02 -12.18 -10.06
CA ARG A 75 11.39 -10.84 -10.05
C ARG A 75 10.17 -10.77 -9.12
N ASN A 76 9.44 -11.88 -8.97
CA ASN A 76 8.24 -11.95 -8.13
C ASN A 76 8.64 -12.05 -6.66
N ARG A 77 9.62 -12.89 -6.35
CA ARG A 77 10.19 -12.98 -5.00
C ARG A 77 10.76 -11.64 -4.55
N LEU A 78 11.44 -10.92 -5.44
CA LEU A 78 11.99 -9.61 -5.15
C LEU A 78 10.89 -8.57 -4.91
N SER A 79 9.85 -8.54 -5.76
CA SER A 79 8.67 -7.70 -5.53
C SER A 79 7.99 -8.01 -4.19
N ASP A 80 7.90 -9.28 -3.81
CA ASP A 80 7.33 -9.70 -2.53
C ASP A 80 8.17 -9.24 -1.33
N LEU A 81 9.51 -9.36 -1.43
CA LEU A 81 10.43 -8.83 -0.42
C LEU A 81 10.30 -7.31 -0.30
N CYS A 82 10.24 -6.58 -1.41
CA CYS A 82 9.97 -5.15 -1.41
C CYS A 82 8.62 -4.84 -0.73
N GLY A 83 7.60 -5.67 -0.92
CA GLY A 83 6.32 -5.55 -0.23
C GLY A 83 6.45 -5.65 1.29
N VAL A 84 7.24 -6.60 1.78
CA VAL A 84 7.54 -6.76 3.22
C VAL A 84 8.33 -5.55 3.75
N VAL A 85 9.38 -5.11 3.04
CA VAL A 85 10.18 -3.94 3.41
C VAL A 85 9.30 -2.70 3.50
N ARG A 86 8.43 -2.45 2.52
CA ARG A 86 7.50 -1.32 2.52
C ARG A 86 6.51 -1.40 3.69
N LEU A 87 6.02 -2.59 4.01
CA LEU A 87 5.14 -2.79 5.17
C LEU A 87 5.87 -2.40 6.45
N VAL A 88 7.06 -2.97 6.70
CA VAL A 88 7.87 -2.66 7.89
C VAL A 88 8.21 -1.17 7.95
N TRP A 89 8.57 -0.56 6.82
CA TRP A 89 8.83 0.87 6.72
C TRP A 89 7.63 1.73 7.15
N GLY A 90 6.42 1.33 6.73
CA GLY A 90 5.18 1.97 7.19
C GLY A 90 4.97 1.87 8.70
N TRP A 91 5.24 0.69 9.29
CA TRP A 91 5.17 0.49 10.75
C TRP A 91 6.17 1.38 11.49
N VAL A 92 7.41 1.44 11.02
CA VAL A 92 8.45 2.29 11.61
C VAL A 92 8.01 3.76 11.57
N GLY A 93 7.48 4.23 10.44
CA GLY A 93 6.98 5.60 10.32
C GLY A 93 5.82 5.92 11.26
N SER A 94 4.87 5.00 11.43
CA SER A 94 3.75 5.17 12.37
C SER A 94 4.22 5.18 13.82
N ILE A 95 5.14 4.27 14.20
CA ILE A 95 5.70 4.22 15.55
C ILE A 95 6.47 5.50 15.87
N ALA A 96 7.28 6.00 14.94
CA ALA A 96 8.03 7.25 15.11
C ALA A 96 7.09 8.45 15.37
N GLN A 97 5.98 8.56 14.63
CA GLN A 97 4.98 9.60 14.84
C GLN A 97 4.35 9.52 16.24
N VAL A 98 3.96 8.32 16.68
CA VAL A 98 3.37 8.11 18.00
C VAL A 98 4.35 8.49 19.11
N ILE A 99 5.61 8.06 19.01
CA ILE A 99 6.66 8.40 19.98
C ILE A 99 6.82 9.92 20.07
N VAL A 100 6.94 10.60 18.93
CA VAL A 100 7.08 12.06 18.88
C VAL A 100 5.89 12.76 19.53
N LEU A 101 4.66 12.35 19.21
CA LEU A 101 3.48 12.95 19.82
C LEU A 101 3.43 12.73 21.33
N VAL A 102 3.75 11.53 21.82
CA VAL A 102 3.80 11.22 23.25
C VAL A 102 4.83 12.08 23.96
N VAL A 103 6.05 12.20 23.41
CA VAL A 103 7.13 13.02 23.99
C VAL A 103 6.74 14.50 24.00
N VAL A 104 6.19 15.02 22.90
CA VAL A 104 5.75 16.42 22.81
C VAL A 104 4.65 16.72 23.82
N VAL A 105 3.66 15.84 23.93
CA VAL A 105 2.57 15.98 24.91
C VAL A 105 3.14 15.98 26.32
N TRP A 106 4.00 15.01 26.66
CA TRP A 106 4.65 14.94 27.97
C TRP A 106 5.40 16.24 28.31
N ASN A 107 6.32 16.67 27.45
CA ASN A 107 7.12 17.89 27.68
C ASN A 107 6.28 19.18 27.68
N THR A 108 5.12 19.18 27.00
CA THR A 108 4.19 20.31 27.04
C THR A 108 3.52 20.43 28.41
N PHE A 109 3.26 19.30 29.08
CA PHE A 109 2.65 19.26 30.40
C PHE A 109 3.66 19.38 31.55
N THR A 110 4.88 18.85 31.40
CA THR A 110 5.90 18.85 32.47
C THR A 110 6.80 20.08 32.46
N ASP A 111 7.12 20.63 31.29
CA ASP A 111 8.19 21.63 31.16
C ASP A 111 7.66 23.01 30.74
N THR A 112 7.19 23.15 29.49
CA THR A 112 6.68 24.41 28.96
C THR A 112 5.69 24.20 27.81
N VAL A 113 4.70 25.10 27.74
CA VAL A 113 3.68 25.15 26.69
C VAL A 113 4.28 25.37 25.30
N ASP A 114 5.46 25.97 25.21
CA ASP A 114 6.14 26.26 23.94
C ASP A 114 6.55 24.98 23.20
N ASN A 115 6.71 23.86 23.92
CA ASN A 115 7.03 22.57 23.33
C ASN A 115 5.93 22.04 22.40
N ALA A 116 4.70 22.54 22.51
CA ALA A 116 3.59 22.08 21.68
C ALA A 116 3.80 22.32 20.18
N VAL A 117 4.63 23.31 19.80
CA VAL A 117 4.97 23.58 18.38
C VAL A 117 5.65 22.37 17.73
N TYR A 118 6.37 21.55 18.49
CA TYR A 118 7.06 20.38 17.98
C TYR A 118 6.11 19.25 17.57
N ALA A 119 4.81 19.31 17.88
CA ALA A 119 3.82 18.36 17.39
C ALA A 119 3.79 18.29 15.85
N TRP A 120 4.10 19.40 15.18
CA TRP A 120 4.19 19.49 13.72
C TRP A 120 5.33 18.62 13.13
N SER A 121 6.33 18.23 13.92
CA SER A 121 7.36 17.30 13.47
C SER A 121 6.79 15.93 13.12
N ALA A 122 5.70 15.50 13.77
CA ALA A 122 5.00 14.27 13.41
C ALA A 122 4.44 14.33 11.97
N VAL A 123 3.92 15.48 11.55
CA VAL A 123 3.45 15.71 10.17
C VAL A 123 4.62 15.63 9.18
N GLY A 124 5.76 16.25 9.52
CA GLY A 124 6.98 16.17 8.72
C GLY A 124 7.48 14.73 8.56
N ILE A 125 7.47 13.95 9.64
CA ILE A 125 7.80 12.52 9.62
C ILE A 125 6.83 11.76 8.71
N ALA A 126 5.52 11.98 8.85
CA ALA A 126 4.51 11.32 8.03
C ALA A 126 4.74 11.57 6.53
N LEU A 127 5.00 12.84 6.15
CA LEU A 127 5.32 13.21 4.77
C LEU A 127 6.60 12.55 4.27
N PHE A 128 7.67 12.53 5.08
CA PHE A 128 8.92 11.86 4.72
C PHE A 128 8.72 10.35 4.45
N PHE A 129 8.01 9.65 5.35
CA PHE A 129 7.71 8.22 5.18
C PHE A 129 6.82 7.97 3.96
N TRP A 130 5.88 8.87 3.67
CA TRP A 130 5.03 8.77 2.48
C TRP A 130 5.85 8.95 1.18
N VAL A 131 6.63 10.02 1.06
CA VAL A 131 7.45 10.30 -0.14
C VAL A 131 8.48 9.20 -0.37
N SER A 132 9.19 8.78 0.67
CA SER A 132 10.17 7.69 0.58
C SER A 132 9.52 6.36 0.18
N SER A 133 8.31 6.05 0.67
CA SER A 133 7.55 4.87 0.27
C SER A 133 7.16 4.90 -1.20
N VAL A 134 6.75 6.06 -1.72
CA VAL A 134 6.45 6.25 -3.14
C VAL A 134 7.70 6.04 -3.97
N GLY A 135 8.82 6.70 -3.63
CA GLY A 135 10.09 6.54 -4.32
C GLY A 135 10.58 5.09 -4.34
N PHE A 136 10.56 4.41 -3.19
CA PHE A 136 10.91 3.00 -3.08
C PHE A 136 10.01 2.10 -3.93
N SER A 137 8.71 2.40 -4.00
CA SER A 137 7.77 1.63 -4.82
C SER A 137 8.03 1.79 -6.31
N LEU A 138 8.41 2.98 -6.76
CA LEU A 138 8.82 3.23 -8.14
C LEU A 138 10.12 2.50 -8.46
N ILE A 139 11.11 2.52 -7.57
CA ILE A 139 12.35 1.75 -7.74
C ILE A 139 12.07 0.26 -7.86
N CYS A 140 11.24 -0.30 -6.98
CA CYS A 140 10.78 -1.69 -7.07
C CYS A 140 10.13 -1.96 -8.44
N TYR A 141 9.26 -1.06 -8.91
CA TYR A 141 8.61 -1.19 -10.20
C TYR A 141 9.61 -1.14 -11.37
N PHE A 142 10.59 -0.25 -11.35
CA PHE A 142 11.61 -0.18 -12.40
C PHE A 142 12.47 -1.44 -12.47
N ILE A 143 12.83 -2.00 -11.31
CA ILE A 143 13.68 -3.20 -11.24
C ILE A 143 12.87 -4.45 -11.61
N THR A 144 11.70 -4.63 -11.00
CA THR A 144 10.94 -5.89 -11.09
C THR A 144 9.84 -5.87 -12.14
N GLY A 145 9.49 -4.71 -12.68
CA GLY A 145 8.30 -4.50 -13.51
C GLY A 145 6.99 -4.58 -12.71
N ARG A 146 7.06 -4.58 -11.37
CA ARG A 146 5.92 -4.82 -10.46
C ARG A 146 5.98 -3.94 -9.23
N TYR A 147 4.81 -3.60 -8.70
CA TYR A 147 4.76 -2.87 -7.44
C TYR A 147 5.11 -3.78 -6.25
N PRO A 148 5.55 -3.21 -5.11
CA PRO A 148 5.86 -3.98 -3.91
C PRO A 148 4.69 -4.88 -3.47
N GLY A 149 4.92 -6.18 -3.33
CA GLY A 149 3.95 -7.17 -2.85
C GLY A 149 2.86 -7.56 -3.85
N GLU A 150 2.91 -7.07 -5.09
CA GLU A 150 1.87 -7.32 -6.10
C GLU A 150 1.73 -8.81 -6.43
N ALA A 151 2.85 -9.54 -6.54
CA ALA A 151 2.81 -10.96 -6.87
C ALA A 151 2.18 -11.80 -5.75
N LYS A 152 2.52 -11.52 -4.49
CA LYS A 152 1.88 -12.14 -3.32
C LYS A 152 0.38 -11.88 -3.26
N GLN A 153 -0.07 -10.66 -3.54
CA GLN A 153 -1.50 -10.33 -3.58
C GLN A 153 -2.22 -11.10 -4.68
N ALA A 154 -1.64 -11.17 -5.89
CA ALA A 154 -2.22 -11.93 -6.99
C ALA A 154 -2.33 -13.43 -6.67
N ARG A 155 -1.30 -14.03 -6.06
CA ARG A 155 -1.36 -15.44 -5.63
C ARG A 155 -2.42 -15.68 -4.55
N LYS A 156 -2.58 -14.75 -3.59
CA LYS A 156 -3.63 -14.83 -2.57
C LYS A 156 -5.04 -14.74 -3.17
N ALA A 157 -5.24 -13.87 -4.17
CA ALA A 157 -6.51 -13.80 -4.89
C ALA A 157 -6.77 -15.08 -5.69
N LEU A 158 -5.73 -15.63 -6.33
CA LEU A 158 -5.83 -16.88 -7.09
C LEU A 158 -6.21 -18.07 -6.20
N SER A 159 -5.60 -18.20 -5.01
CA SER A 159 -5.93 -19.28 -4.07
C SER A 159 -7.38 -19.19 -3.60
N ALA A 160 -7.89 -17.98 -3.32
CA ALA A 160 -9.28 -17.77 -2.93
C ALA A 160 -10.26 -18.24 -4.01
N VAL A 161 -10.00 -17.87 -5.28
CA VAL A 161 -10.84 -18.32 -6.42
C VAL A 161 -10.80 -19.85 -6.59
N LEU A 162 -9.64 -20.48 -6.38
CA LEU A 162 -9.51 -21.94 -6.45
C LEU A 162 -10.25 -22.65 -5.30
N GLU A 163 -10.25 -22.08 -4.10
CA GLU A 163 -11.01 -22.59 -2.96
C GLU A 163 -12.51 -22.50 -3.19
N GLU A 164 -13.02 -21.35 -3.66
CA GLU A 164 -14.43 -21.17 -4.02
C GLU A 164 -14.90 -22.18 -5.07
N ARG A 165 -14.08 -22.42 -6.11
CA ARG A 165 -14.39 -23.42 -7.15
C ARG A 165 -14.37 -24.86 -6.64
N LYS A 166 -13.55 -25.18 -5.63
CA LYS A 166 -13.58 -26.51 -5.00
C LYS A 166 -14.88 -26.73 -4.24
N VAL A 167 -15.36 -25.70 -3.52
CA VAL A 167 -16.62 -25.75 -2.79
C VAL A 167 -17.82 -25.92 -3.73
N GLN A 168 -17.83 -25.24 -4.88
CA GLN A 168 -18.92 -25.35 -5.87
C GLN A 168 -18.99 -26.70 -6.62
N ARG A 169 -17.95 -27.53 -6.54
CA ARG A 169 -17.92 -28.87 -7.17
C ARG A 169 -18.39 -30.00 -6.24
N ILE A 170 -18.67 -29.70 -4.96
CA ILE A 170 -19.21 -30.62 -3.95
C ILE A 170 -20.70 -30.34 -3.81
#